data_AF-A0A3E2GY17-F1
#
_entry.id   AF-A0A3E2GY17-F1
#
_cell.length_a   1.000
_cell.length_b   1.000
_cell.length_c   1.000
_cell.angle_alpha   90.00
_cell.angle_beta   90.00
_cell.angle_gamma   90.00
#
_symmetry.space_group_name_H-M   'P 1'
#
loop_
_entity.id
_entity.type
_entity.pdbx_description
1 polymer ?
#
loop_
_entity_poly.entity_id
_entity_poly.type
_entity_poly.pdbx_seq_one_letter_code
_entity_poly.pdbx_strand_id
1 'polypeptide(L)'
;MALQVQGKSAIVTGAGSGINLSFASLLLSKGCNVLIADLALRNEAEKLVSEYSGSDSLKARAVFQKTDVREWRELDRMFERAVKEFGGVDIVCPGAGVYEPPFSNFWNPPGSSTSVDNISGSRFATLDINITHPIRVTQLSIDHFMKSRKPGCVVHISSVAGQIPAFPTPLYVASKFAISGFVRSLAQLEFPPLATGSQPQLPKIRVVGVAPGLIKTPLWTEHPEKLKAFGKHSETDPEWVTPEAVAEVMLELVEKEEHVGGTILEIARGVRKVEVFGDPGPVLSGNFVPASSSASLVEDVWKSLTEQTNVEKKTQEKEGSGQYHMTVPEVIVLDTEDASTVHVPVYLALFLGILNEIYGTCQNVSVRIYSTGAGFCTVESRYIVLGSCVKTSLHSGQQLTRAVAKFLAAFGPVVTREGRGVVGTSQSALVEMEGGERPSCDFLAQG
;
A
#
# COMPACT_ATOMS: atom_id res chain seq x y z
N MET A 1 -14.65 -28.62 -9.47
CA MET A 1 -15.99 -28.10 -9.15
C MET A 1 -16.33 -27.10 -10.22
N ALA A 2 -17.04 -27.50 -11.27
CA ALA A 2 -17.66 -26.55 -12.18
C ALA A 2 -18.90 -25.94 -11.51
N LEU A 3 -19.10 -24.62 -11.62
CA LEU A 3 -20.29 -23.95 -11.12
C LEU A 3 -21.11 -23.40 -12.30
N GLN A 4 -22.27 -23.99 -12.56
CA GLN A 4 -23.25 -23.41 -13.50
C GLN A 4 -23.78 -22.09 -12.93
N VAL A 5 -23.74 -21.01 -13.71
CA VAL A 5 -24.07 -19.66 -13.21
C VAL A 5 -25.58 -19.35 -13.20
N GLN A 6 -26.39 -20.12 -13.93
CA GLN A 6 -27.83 -19.88 -13.99
C GLN A 6 -28.49 -20.02 -12.60
N GLY A 7 -29.26 -19.00 -12.19
CA GLY A 7 -29.92 -18.94 -10.89
C GLY A 7 -28.96 -18.72 -9.71
N LYS A 8 -27.69 -18.40 -9.98
CA LYS A 8 -26.69 -18.03 -8.97
C LYS A 8 -26.67 -16.53 -8.71
N SER A 9 -25.89 -16.12 -7.72
CA SER A 9 -25.71 -14.70 -7.39
C SER A 9 -24.23 -14.34 -7.31
N ALA A 10 -23.87 -13.19 -7.86
CA ALA A 10 -22.51 -12.71 -7.93
C ALA A 10 -22.35 -11.31 -7.30
N ILE A 11 -21.18 -11.06 -6.72
CA ILE A 11 -20.70 -9.70 -6.40
C ILE A 11 -19.53 -9.39 -7.32
N VAL A 12 -19.58 -8.25 -8.02
CA VAL A 12 -18.47 -7.80 -8.88
C VAL A 12 -18.11 -6.37 -8.48
N THR A 13 -16.90 -6.18 -7.97
CA THR A 13 -16.38 -4.84 -7.67
C THR A 13 -15.71 -4.24 -8.91
N GLY A 14 -15.75 -2.91 -9.05
CA GLY A 14 -15.22 -2.22 -10.22
C GLY A 14 -16.04 -2.46 -11.50
N ALA A 15 -17.30 -2.90 -11.36
CA ALA A 15 -18.20 -3.25 -12.46
C ALA A 15 -19.04 -2.07 -12.99
N GLY A 16 -18.71 -0.84 -12.61
CA GLY A 16 -19.27 0.35 -13.23
C GLY A 16 -18.74 0.59 -14.65
N SER A 17 -17.69 -0.14 -15.08
CA SER A 17 -17.12 -0.04 -16.43
C SER A 17 -16.21 -1.22 -16.83
N GLY A 18 -15.80 -1.24 -18.10
CA GLY A 18 -14.70 -2.09 -18.60
C GLY A 18 -14.95 -3.61 -18.46
N ILE A 19 -13.87 -4.37 -18.18
CA ILE A 19 -13.89 -5.84 -18.09
C ILE A 19 -14.94 -6.35 -17.11
N ASN A 20 -15.01 -5.73 -15.93
CA ASN A 20 -15.93 -6.16 -14.88
C ASN A 20 -17.39 -5.90 -15.24
N LEU A 21 -17.68 -4.83 -15.97
CA LEU A 21 -19.01 -4.58 -16.50
C LEU A 21 -19.39 -5.64 -17.55
N SER A 22 -18.49 -5.98 -18.47
CA SER A 22 -18.75 -7.03 -19.46
C SER A 22 -18.94 -8.39 -18.79
N PHE A 23 -18.19 -8.70 -17.72
CA PHE A 23 -18.40 -9.91 -16.92
C PHE A 23 -19.74 -9.90 -16.18
N ALA A 24 -20.12 -8.79 -15.56
CA ALA A 24 -21.44 -8.63 -14.94
C ALA A 24 -22.57 -8.80 -15.97
N SER A 25 -22.45 -8.18 -17.14
CA SER A 25 -23.41 -8.31 -18.25
C SER A 25 -23.54 -9.74 -18.74
N LEU A 26 -22.42 -10.46 -18.89
CA LEU A 26 -22.40 -11.85 -19.32
C LEU A 26 -23.09 -12.75 -18.28
N LEU A 27 -22.79 -12.58 -16.99
CA LEU A 27 -23.44 -13.30 -15.91
C LEU A 27 -24.97 -13.07 -15.89
N LEU A 28 -25.40 -11.81 -16.00
CA LEU A 28 -26.82 -11.44 -16.08
C LEU A 28 -27.52 -12.12 -17.27
N SER A 29 -26.89 -12.10 -18.44
CA SER A 29 -27.42 -12.74 -19.66
C SER A 29 -27.59 -14.26 -19.52
N LYS A 30 -26.82 -14.88 -18.62
CA LYS A 30 -26.86 -16.32 -18.31
C LYS A 30 -27.80 -16.65 -17.14
N GLY A 31 -28.55 -15.67 -16.64
CA GLY A 31 -29.51 -15.88 -15.54
C GLY A 31 -28.90 -15.82 -14.14
N CYS A 32 -27.70 -15.26 -13.98
CA CYS A 32 -27.08 -15.00 -12.67
C CYS A 32 -27.47 -13.61 -12.17
N ASN A 33 -27.88 -13.48 -10.91
CA ASN A 33 -28.07 -12.18 -10.27
C ASN A 33 -26.70 -11.53 -10.03
N VAL A 34 -26.59 -10.21 -10.19
CA VAL A 34 -25.32 -9.51 -10.00
C VAL A 34 -25.49 -8.26 -9.15
N LEU A 35 -24.72 -8.17 -8.08
CA LEU A 35 -24.47 -6.92 -7.38
C LEU A 35 -23.25 -6.24 -8.00
N ILE A 36 -23.47 -5.07 -8.57
CA ILE A 36 -22.44 -4.19 -9.12
C ILE A 36 -21.98 -3.26 -8.00
N ALA A 37 -20.74 -3.40 -7.56
CA ALA A 37 -20.12 -2.58 -6.52
C ALA A 37 -19.07 -1.65 -7.15
N ASP A 38 -19.28 -0.34 -7.09
CA ASP A 38 -18.33 0.63 -7.64
C ASP A 38 -18.53 2.01 -6.97
N LEU A 39 -17.60 2.94 -7.20
CA LEU A 39 -17.73 4.32 -6.73
C LEU A 39 -18.88 5.05 -7.41
N ALA A 40 -19.11 4.75 -8.69
CA ALA A 40 -20.16 5.30 -9.53
C ALA A 40 -20.44 4.37 -10.73
N LEU A 41 -21.59 4.55 -11.36
CA LEU A 41 -21.91 3.90 -12.62
C LEU A 41 -21.62 4.84 -13.80
N ARG A 42 -21.15 4.28 -14.91
CA ARG A 42 -21.15 4.96 -16.20
C ARG A 42 -22.47 4.69 -16.92
N ASN A 43 -22.77 5.47 -17.95
CA ASN A 43 -24.04 5.38 -18.70
C ASN A 43 -24.38 3.95 -19.16
N GLU A 44 -23.39 3.18 -19.61
CA GLU A 44 -23.56 1.79 -20.01
C GLU A 44 -23.94 0.86 -18.84
N ALA A 45 -23.35 1.08 -17.65
CA ALA A 45 -23.66 0.31 -16.46
C ALA A 45 -25.02 0.73 -15.85
N GLU A 46 -25.38 2.01 -15.92
CA GLU A 46 -26.72 2.48 -15.54
C GLU A 46 -27.81 1.82 -16.39
N LYS A 47 -27.60 1.75 -17.71
CA LYS A 47 -28.50 1.06 -18.63
C LYS A 47 -28.64 -0.42 -18.28
N LEU A 48 -27.52 -1.11 -18.01
CA LEU A 48 -27.53 -2.51 -17.63
C LEU A 48 -28.30 -2.74 -16.32
N VAL A 49 -28.07 -1.91 -15.30
CA VAL A 49 -28.80 -1.99 -14.03
C VAL A 49 -30.30 -1.76 -14.26
N SER A 50 -30.66 -0.79 -15.10
CA SER A 50 -32.07 -0.50 -15.43
C SER A 50 -32.74 -1.63 -16.22
N GLU A 51 -32.02 -2.31 -17.12
CA GLU A 51 -32.55 -3.43 -17.89
C GLU A 51 -32.88 -4.63 -16.99
N TYR A 52 -32.07 -4.84 -15.95
CA TYR A 52 -32.18 -5.96 -15.01
C TYR A 52 -32.76 -5.55 -13.65
N SER A 53 -33.45 -4.39 -13.54
CA SER A 53 -34.03 -3.92 -12.26
C SER A 53 -35.36 -4.58 -11.87
N GLY A 54 -35.92 -5.44 -12.74
CA GLY A 54 -37.22 -6.05 -12.56
C GLY A 54 -37.33 -6.94 -11.31
N SER A 55 -38.55 -7.09 -10.78
CA SER A 55 -38.85 -7.95 -9.63
C SER A 55 -39.36 -9.34 -10.03
N ASP A 56 -39.32 -9.68 -11.31
CA ASP A 56 -39.71 -11.00 -11.81
C ASP A 56 -38.70 -12.04 -11.31
N SER A 57 -39.13 -12.91 -10.40
CA SER A 57 -38.29 -13.95 -9.79
C SER A 57 -37.73 -14.95 -10.81
N LEU A 58 -38.26 -14.99 -12.03
CA LEU A 58 -37.79 -15.86 -13.10
C LEU A 58 -36.65 -15.24 -13.93
N LYS A 59 -36.33 -13.95 -13.71
CA LYS A 59 -35.26 -13.24 -14.43
C LYS A 59 -34.12 -12.88 -13.48
N ALA A 60 -32.91 -12.85 -14.03
CA ALA A 60 -31.76 -12.31 -13.32
C ALA A 60 -32.00 -10.85 -12.94
N ARG A 61 -31.40 -10.44 -11.82
CA ARG A 61 -31.50 -9.08 -11.28
C ARG A 61 -30.14 -8.45 -11.13
N ALA A 62 -30.06 -7.16 -11.46
CA ALA A 62 -28.89 -6.32 -11.21
C ALA A 62 -29.20 -5.32 -10.09
N VAL A 63 -28.27 -5.17 -9.15
CA VAL A 63 -28.36 -4.17 -8.08
C VAL A 63 -27.04 -3.41 -7.99
N PHE A 64 -27.11 -2.08 -8.00
CA PHE A 64 -25.96 -1.24 -7.72
C PHE A 64 -25.82 -0.97 -6.22
N GLN A 65 -24.59 -1.04 -5.73
CA GLN A 65 -24.20 -0.60 -4.40
C GLN A 65 -22.97 0.29 -4.54
N LYS A 66 -23.07 1.55 -4.10
CA LYS A 66 -21.89 2.42 -4.02
C LYS A 66 -20.91 1.83 -3.00
N THR A 67 -19.67 1.60 -3.44
CA THR A 67 -18.61 0.95 -2.66
C THR A 67 -17.25 1.54 -3.02
N ASP A 68 -16.61 2.22 -2.07
CA ASP A 68 -15.16 2.44 -2.06
C ASP A 68 -14.46 1.21 -1.51
N VAL A 69 -13.70 0.54 -2.37
CA VAL A 69 -13.06 -0.72 -2.01
C VAL A 69 -11.94 -0.60 -0.99
N ARG A 70 -11.45 0.62 -0.71
CA ARG A 70 -10.45 0.89 0.33
C ARG A 70 -11.05 0.85 1.73
N GLU A 71 -12.37 0.98 1.82
CA GLU A 71 -13.13 1.11 3.06
C GLU A 71 -13.78 -0.23 3.42
N TRP A 72 -13.21 -0.93 4.41
CA TRP A 72 -13.64 -2.30 4.75
C TRP A 72 -15.10 -2.43 5.11
N ARG A 73 -15.67 -1.41 5.78
CA ARG A 73 -17.09 -1.40 6.12
C ARG A 73 -17.98 -1.38 4.87
N GLU A 74 -17.51 -0.85 3.75
CA GLU A 74 -18.28 -0.89 2.49
C GLU A 74 -18.22 -2.26 1.83
N LEU A 75 -17.07 -2.95 1.96
CA LEU A 75 -16.92 -4.34 1.57
C LEU A 75 -17.86 -5.25 2.36
N ASP A 76 -18.01 -5.04 3.67
CA ASP A 76 -18.98 -5.80 4.47
C ASP A 76 -20.43 -5.51 4.00
N ARG A 77 -20.77 -4.23 3.76
CA ARG A 77 -22.12 -3.82 3.32
C ARG A 77 -22.53 -4.38 1.96
N MET A 78 -21.60 -4.54 1.01
CA MET A 78 -21.97 -5.14 -0.29
C MET A 78 -22.35 -6.63 -0.14
N PHE A 79 -21.74 -7.38 0.79
CA PHE A 79 -22.16 -8.75 1.10
C PHE A 79 -23.54 -8.76 1.77
N GLU A 80 -23.77 -7.91 2.76
CA GLU A 80 -25.08 -7.78 3.41
C GLU A 80 -26.18 -7.45 2.39
N ARG A 81 -25.89 -6.52 1.47
CA ARG A 81 -26.80 -6.13 0.41
C ARG A 81 -27.08 -7.28 -0.56
N ALA A 82 -26.05 -8.00 -1.02
CA ALA A 82 -26.24 -9.14 -1.92
C ALA A 82 -27.08 -10.25 -1.26
N VAL A 83 -26.80 -10.59 -0.01
CA VAL A 83 -27.58 -11.58 0.75
C VAL A 83 -29.02 -11.13 0.92
N LYS A 84 -29.27 -9.85 1.22
CA LYS A 84 -30.62 -9.30 1.32
C LYS A 84 -31.40 -9.38 0.00
N GLU A 85 -30.75 -9.06 -1.12
CA GLU A 85 -31.41 -8.96 -2.42
C GLU A 85 -31.61 -10.31 -3.10
N PHE A 86 -30.66 -11.24 -2.92
CA PHE A 86 -30.60 -12.49 -3.67
C PHE A 86 -30.65 -13.75 -2.78
N GLY A 87 -30.61 -13.60 -1.46
CA GLY A 87 -30.61 -14.72 -0.50
C GLY A 87 -29.25 -15.41 -0.33
N GLY A 88 -28.23 -14.98 -1.06
CA GLY A 88 -26.89 -15.56 -1.00
C GLY A 88 -25.95 -14.98 -2.05
N VAL A 89 -24.73 -15.53 -2.06
CA VAL A 89 -23.66 -15.22 -3.01
C VAL A 89 -22.95 -16.52 -3.32
N ASP A 90 -22.66 -16.77 -4.59
CA ASP A 90 -22.00 -17.97 -5.09
C ASP A 90 -20.68 -17.61 -5.81
N ILE A 91 -20.62 -16.43 -6.44
CA ILE A 91 -19.48 -15.96 -7.24
C ILE A 91 -19.05 -14.60 -6.74
N VAL A 92 -17.74 -14.38 -6.56
CA VAL A 92 -17.20 -13.07 -6.18
C VAL A 92 -16.04 -12.70 -7.08
N CYS A 93 -16.09 -11.49 -7.65
CA CYS A 93 -15.00 -10.91 -8.42
C CYS A 93 -14.52 -9.63 -7.74
N PRO A 94 -13.36 -9.68 -7.03
CA PRO A 94 -12.67 -8.50 -6.53
C PRO A 94 -11.96 -7.77 -7.69
N GLY A 95 -12.74 -7.26 -8.63
CA GLY A 95 -12.29 -6.75 -9.92
C GLY A 95 -11.84 -5.29 -9.93
N ALA A 96 -12.17 -4.48 -8.92
CA ALA A 96 -11.73 -3.09 -8.86
C ALA A 96 -10.20 -3.00 -8.85
N GLY A 97 -9.64 -2.14 -9.71
CA GLY A 97 -8.20 -2.00 -9.90
C GLY A 97 -7.83 -0.71 -10.60
N VAL A 98 -6.62 -0.21 -10.34
CA VAL A 98 -6.07 1.00 -10.97
C VAL A 98 -4.68 0.75 -11.54
N TYR A 99 -4.38 1.36 -12.68
CA TYR A 99 -3.07 1.29 -13.34
C TYR A 99 -2.20 2.47 -12.90
N GLU A 100 -1.63 2.36 -11.69
CA GLU A 100 -0.71 3.32 -11.06
C GLU A 100 -0.95 4.81 -11.40
N PRO A 101 -2.14 5.33 -11.06
CA PRO A 101 -2.57 6.66 -11.45
C PRO A 101 -1.74 7.74 -10.75
N PRO A 102 -1.67 8.98 -11.30
CA PRO A 102 -0.88 10.07 -10.72
C PRO A 102 -1.17 10.40 -9.26
N PHE A 103 -2.37 10.03 -8.76
CA PHE A 103 -2.77 10.25 -7.37
C PHE A 103 -2.11 9.28 -6.37
N SER A 104 -1.61 8.14 -6.82
CA SER A 104 -0.90 7.17 -6.00
C SER A 104 0.06 6.39 -6.90
N ASN A 105 1.24 6.97 -7.07
CA ASN A 105 2.23 6.57 -8.07
C ASN A 105 3.61 6.49 -7.44
N PHE A 106 4.44 5.53 -7.87
CA PHE A 106 5.76 5.33 -7.30
C PHE A 106 6.70 6.54 -7.49
N TRP A 107 6.62 7.18 -8.66
CA TRP A 107 7.48 8.29 -9.04
C TRP A 107 7.01 9.64 -8.48
N ASN A 108 5.80 9.69 -7.91
CA ASN A 108 5.20 10.86 -7.28
C ASN A 108 4.87 10.55 -5.82
N PRO A 109 5.84 10.68 -4.89
CA PRO A 109 5.65 10.28 -3.50
C PRO A 109 4.56 11.11 -2.79
N PRO A 110 4.06 10.63 -1.63
CA PRO A 110 3.16 11.40 -0.78
C PRO A 110 3.65 12.85 -0.56
N GLY A 111 2.76 13.82 -0.75
CA GLY A 111 3.09 15.25 -0.67
C GLY A 111 3.45 15.91 -2.00
N SER A 112 3.60 15.14 -3.08
CA SER A 112 3.59 15.69 -4.44
C SER A 112 2.21 16.28 -4.79
N SER A 113 2.16 17.21 -5.74
CA SER A 113 0.95 17.99 -6.06
C SER A 113 -0.24 17.16 -6.55
N THR A 114 0.02 15.98 -7.13
CA THR A 114 -1.02 15.07 -7.62
C THR A 114 -1.41 14.00 -6.60
N SER A 115 -0.57 13.74 -5.60
CA SER A 115 -0.74 12.61 -4.70
C SER A 115 -1.87 12.82 -3.69
N VAL A 116 -2.69 11.80 -3.51
CA VAL A 116 -3.69 11.72 -2.43
C VAL A 116 -3.20 10.84 -1.27
N ASP A 117 -2.05 10.20 -1.42
CA ASP A 117 -1.45 9.40 -0.37
C ASP A 117 -0.94 10.32 0.76
N ASN A 118 -1.23 9.94 2.00
CA ASN A 118 -0.89 10.76 3.16
C ASN A 118 0.63 10.74 3.41
N ILE A 119 1.25 11.92 3.57
CA ILE A 119 2.69 12.10 3.84
C ILE A 119 3.14 11.33 5.10
N SER A 120 2.30 11.31 6.13
CA SER A 120 2.54 10.57 7.38
C SER A 120 1.82 9.23 7.40
N GLY A 121 1.25 8.81 6.26
CA GLY A 121 0.60 7.52 6.11
C GLY A 121 1.59 6.40 5.85
N SER A 122 1.09 5.16 5.99
CA SER A 122 1.86 3.92 5.75
C SER A 122 1.28 3.09 4.61
N ARG A 123 0.46 3.71 3.75
CA ARG A 123 -0.34 3.03 2.72
C ARG A 123 -0.27 3.80 1.41
N PHE A 124 -0.24 3.06 0.31
CA PHE A 124 -0.47 3.57 -1.03
C PHE A 124 -1.89 3.20 -1.46
N ALA A 125 -2.70 4.17 -1.86
CA ALA A 125 -4.05 3.92 -2.34
C ALA A 125 -4.07 2.91 -3.51
N THR A 126 -3.07 2.93 -4.39
CA THR A 126 -2.90 1.94 -5.46
C THR A 126 -2.77 0.52 -4.93
N LEU A 127 -1.97 0.29 -3.87
CA LEU A 127 -1.83 -1.04 -3.27
C LEU A 127 -3.06 -1.43 -2.47
N ASP A 128 -3.75 -0.47 -1.86
CA ASP A 128 -5.01 -0.74 -1.17
C ASP A 128 -6.10 -1.22 -2.13
N ILE A 129 -6.22 -0.59 -3.30
CA ILE A 129 -7.19 -0.96 -4.33
C ILE A 129 -6.80 -2.29 -5.00
N ASN A 130 -5.52 -2.49 -5.30
CA ASN A 130 -5.07 -3.63 -6.12
C ASN A 130 -4.67 -4.88 -5.30
N ILE A 131 -4.37 -4.76 -4.01
CA ILE A 131 -3.91 -5.86 -3.14
C ILE A 131 -4.82 -6.00 -1.91
N THR A 132 -4.93 -4.97 -1.08
CA THR A 132 -5.66 -5.06 0.19
C THR A 132 -7.14 -5.39 -0.03
N HIS A 133 -7.78 -4.71 -1.00
CA HIS A 133 -9.16 -4.96 -1.38
C HIS A 133 -9.39 -6.40 -1.85
N PRO A 134 -8.68 -6.95 -2.86
CA PRO A 134 -8.90 -8.32 -3.29
C PRO A 134 -8.69 -9.35 -2.17
N ILE A 135 -7.67 -9.18 -1.33
CA ILE A 135 -7.44 -10.06 -0.18
C ILE A 135 -8.62 -10.02 0.79
N ARG A 136 -9.07 -8.82 1.15
CA ARG A 136 -10.18 -8.63 2.11
C ARG A 136 -11.50 -9.20 1.59
N VAL A 137 -11.82 -8.96 0.33
CA VAL A 137 -13.05 -9.51 -0.29
C VAL A 137 -12.98 -11.03 -0.38
N THR A 138 -11.83 -11.62 -0.67
CA THR A 138 -11.67 -13.07 -0.66
C THR A 138 -11.84 -13.67 0.73
N GLN A 139 -11.35 -13.01 1.80
CA GLN A 139 -11.63 -13.43 3.18
C GLN A 139 -13.14 -13.42 3.49
N LEU A 140 -13.84 -12.35 3.12
CA LEU A 140 -15.30 -12.24 3.30
C LEU A 140 -16.05 -13.31 2.50
N SER A 141 -15.59 -13.59 1.28
CA SER A 141 -16.16 -14.64 0.42
C SER A 141 -16.03 -16.01 1.08
N ILE A 142 -14.84 -16.35 1.59
CA ILE A 142 -14.59 -17.62 2.27
C ILE A 142 -15.48 -17.75 3.52
N ASP A 143 -15.52 -16.72 4.37
CA ASP A 143 -16.38 -16.72 5.56
C ASP A 143 -17.86 -16.94 5.20
N HIS A 144 -18.36 -16.26 4.16
CA HIS A 144 -19.72 -16.42 3.66
C HIS A 144 -20.00 -17.84 3.13
N PHE A 145 -19.11 -18.42 2.32
CA PHE A 145 -19.25 -19.78 1.81
C PHE A 145 -19.22 -20.83 2.93
N MET A 146 -18.34 -20.64 3.92
CA MET A 146 -18.23 -21.53 5.08
C MET A 146 -19.49 -21.47 5.96
N LYS A 147 -20.00 -20.27 6.27
CA LYS A 147 -21.22 -20.09 7.07
C LYS A 147 -22.47 -20.62 6.37
N SER A 148 -22.58 -20.41 5.06
CA SER A 148 -23.70 -20.92 4.26
C SER A 148 -23.58 -22.42 3.93
N ARG A 149 -22.41 -23.03 4.17
CA ARG A 149 -22.09 -24.42 3.82
C ARG A 149 -22.33 -24.73 2.33
N LYS A 150 -22.13 -23.72 1.48
CA LYS A 150 -22.30 -23.82 0.04
C LYS A 150 -20.95 -23.67 -0.65
N PRO A 151 -20.71 -24.41 -1.74
CA PRO A 151 -19.51 -24.20 -2.52
C PRO A 151 -19.57 -22.84 -3.21
N GLY A 152 -18.40 -22.26 -3.54
CA GLY A 152 -18.34 -20.93 -4.12
C GLY A 152 -17.11 -20.73 -5.02
N CYS A 153 -17.11 -19.66 -5.78
CA CYS A 153 -16.02 -19.31 -6.70
C CYS A 153 -15.59 -17.86 -6.52
N VAL A 154 -14.28 -17.61 -6.45
CA VAL A 154 -13.67 -16.29 -6.48
C VAL A 154 -12.81 -16.15 -7.73
N VAL A 155 -13.12 -15.17 -8.57
CA VAL A 155 -12.39 -14.88 -9.82
C VAL A 155 -11.63 -13.57 -9.65
N HIS A 156 -10.30 -13.65 -9.61
CA HIS A 156 -9.43 -12.48 -9.51
C HIS A 156 -9.01 -11.95 -10.89
N ILE A 157 -8.74 -10.64 -10.95
CA ILE A 157 -8.16 -10.00 -12.12
C ILE A 157 -6.70 -9.66 -11.84
N SER A 158 -5.80 -10.47 -12.38
CA SER A 158 -4.36 -10.20 -12.44
C SER A 158 -4.03 -9.35 -13.68
N SER A 159 -2.90 -9.58 -14.34
CA SER A 159 -2.47 -8.96 -15.59
C SER A 159 -1.27 -9.72 -16.15
N VAL A 160 -0.98 -9.56 -17.44
CA VAL A 160 0.34 -9.90 -17.99
C VAL A 160 1.49 -9.18 -17.26
N ALA A 161 1.24 -8.01 -16.68
CA ALA A 161 2.19 -7.30 -15.81
C ALA A 161 2.47 -8.02 -14.47
N GLY A 162 1.70 -9.06 -14.13
CA GLY A 162 2.00 -9.96 -13.01
C GLY A 162 3.01 -11.06 -13.35
N GLN A 163 3.61 -11.01 -14.54
CA GLN A 163 4.56 -12.01 -15.05
C GLN A 163 5.90 -11.40 -15.50
N ILE A 164 5.92 -10.09 -15.79
CA ILE A 164 7.10 -9.38 -16.30
C ILE A 164 7.25 -8.01 -15.63
N PRO A 165 8.48 -7.49 -15.51
CA PRO A 165 8.70 -6.15 -14.95
C PRO A 165 8.25 -5.06 -15.93
N ALA A 166 7.81 -3.92 -15.39
CA ALA A 166 7.57 -2.70 -16.15
C ALA A 166 8.07 -1.50 -15.35
N PHE A 167 9.15 -0.88 -15.84
CA PHE A 167 9.79 0.25 -15.17
C PHE A 167 8.83 1.41 -14.88
N PRO A 168 7.95 1.86 -15.80
CA PRO A 168 7.12 3.03 -15.53
C PRO A 168 6.07 2.85 -14.43
N THR A 169 5.70 1.61 -14.08
CA THR A 169 4.60 1.33 -13.15
C THR A 169 4.95 0.20 -12.16
N PRO A 170 5.93 0.40 -11.26
CA PRO A 170 6.40 -0.65 -10.37
C PRO A 170 5.39 -1.04 -9.29
N LEU A 171 4.55 -0.13 -8.77
CA LEU A 171 3.50 -0.48 -7.79
C LEU A 171 2.41 -1.34 -8.44
N TYR A 172 2.02 -1.04 -9.67
CA TYR A 172 1.07 -1.87 -10.40
C TYR A 172 1.63 -3.28 -10.64
N VAL A 173 2.86 -3.39 -11.14
CA VAL A 173 3.55 -4.68 -11.35
C VAL A 173 3.60 -5.47 -10.05
N ALA A 174 4.11 -4.86 -8.97
CA ALA A 174 4.17 -5.50 -7.66
C ALA A 174 2.79 -6.02 -7.21
N SER A 175 1.73 -5.23 -7.41
CA SER A 175 0.37 -5.66 -7.08
C SER A 175 -0.12 -6.85 -7.89
N LYS A 176 0.18 -6.92 -9.19
CA LYS A 176 -0.28 -8.03 -10.04
C LYS A 176 0.53 -9.31 -9.82
N PHE A 177 1.82 -9.20 -9.51
CA PHE A 177 2.59 -10.34 -8.98
C PHE A 177 1.99 -10.85 -7.66
N ALA A 178 1.64 -9.95 -6.74
CA ALA A 178 1.03 -10.32 -5.46
C ALA A 178 -0.30 -11.07 -5.65
N ILE A 179 -1.19 -10.59 -6.52
CA ILE A 179 -2.47 -11.26 -6.80
C ILE A 179 -2.26 -12.63 -7.46
N SER A 180 -1.33 -12.77 -8.40
CA SER A 180 -1.01 -14.08 -9.00
C SER A 180 -0.52 -15.09 -7.95
N GLY A 181 0.38 -14.67 -7.05
CA GLY A 181 0.83 -15.49 -5.93
C GLY A 181 -0.32 -15.85 -4.99
N PHE A 182 -1.15 -14.87 -4.62
CA PHE A 182 -2.29 -15.03 -3.73
C PHE A 182 -3.32 -16.04 -4.25
N VAL A 183 -3.70 -15.97 -5.52
CA VAL A 183 -4.60 -16.94 -6.16
C VAL A 183 -4.04 -18.37 -6.05
N ARG A 184 -2.75 -18.55 -6.37
CA ARG A 184 -2.08 -19.85 -6.32
C ARG A 184 -2.00 -20.40 -4.89
N SER A 185 -1.77 -19.55 -3.89
CA SER A 185 -1.74 -19.95 -2.49
C SER A 185 -3.08 -20.50 -1.97
N LEU A 186 -4.19 -20.15 -2.61
CA LEU A 186 -5.54 -20.58 -2.22
C LEU A 186 -6.06 -21.80 -2.99
N ALA A 187 -5.23 -22.43 -3.83
CA ALA A 187 -5.61 -23.56 -4.68
C ALA A 187 -6.27 -24.73 -3.92
N GLN A 188 -5.77 -25.04 -2.72
CA GLN A 188 -6.22 -26.19 -1.93
C GLN A 188 -7.66 -26.02 -1.38
N LEU A 189 -8.23 -24.81 -1.40
CA LEU A 189 -9.60 -24.57 -0.96
C LEU A 189 -10.66 -25.32 -1.80
N GLU A 190 -10.35 -25.70 -3.04
CA GLU A 190 -11.26 -26.49 -3.88
C GLU A 190 -11.29 -27.97 -3.47
N PHE A 191 -10.26 -28.45 -2.77
CA PHE A 191 -10.05 -29.84 -2.38
C PHE A 191 -9.98 -30.01 -0.86
N PRO A 192 -11.02 -29.61 -0.11
CA PRO A 192 -11.03 -29.79 1.34
C PRO A 192 -10.92 -31.27 1.69
N PRO A 193 -10.30 -31.62 2.85
CA PRO A 193 -10.26 -32.98 3.33
C PRO A 193 -11.65 -33.62 3.38
N LEU A 194 -11.70 -34.94 3.14
CA LEU A 194 -12.92 -35.71 3.35
C LEU A 194 -13.32 -35.65 4.81
N ALA A 195 -14.63 -35.50 5.06
CA ALA A 195 -15.17 -35.61 6.41
C ALA A 195 -14.78 -36.95 7.04
N THR A 196 -14.17 -36.92 8.23
CA THR A 196 -13.87 -38.11 9.02
C THR A 196 -14.55 -38.01 10.39
N GLY A 197 -15.20 -39.09 10.82
CA GLY A 197 -15.94 -39.14 12.08
C GLY A 197 -17.06 -38.11 12.14
N SER A 198 -17.06 -37.28 13.19
CA SER A 198 -18.11 -36.28 13.46
C SER A 198 -17.90 -34.93 12.77
N GLN A 199 -16.84 -34.75 12.00
CA GLN A 199 -16.55 -33.47 11.35
C GLN A 199 -17.47 -33.24 10.13
N PRO A 200 -18.04 -32.04 9.95
CA PRO A 200 -18.86 -31.74 8.79
C PRO A 200 -18.00 -31.66 7.52
N GLN A 201 -18.56 -32.06 6.38
CA GLN A 201 -17.92 -31.83 5.09
C GLN A 201 -17.81 -30.32 4.84
N LEU A 202 -16.60 -29.84 4.59
CA LEU A 202 -16.35 -28.44 4.25
C LEU A 202 -16.77 -28.18 2.79
N PRO A 203 -17.32 -26.98 2.48
CA PRO A 203 -17.63 -26.59 1.11
C PRO A 203 -16.35 -26.43 0.28
N LYS A 204 -16.45 -26.72 -1.02
CA LYS A 204 -15.37 -26.48 -1.98
C LYS A 204 -15.39 -25.02 -2.41
N ILE A 205 -14.25 -24.33 -2.29
CA ILE A 205 -14.12 -22.94 -2.71
C ILE A 205 -13.06 -22.87 -3.80
N ARG A 206 -13.48 -22.53 -5.02
CA ARG A 206 -12.57 -22.33 -6.14
C ARG A 206 -12.05 -20.89 -6.11
N VAL A 207 -10.73 -20.72 -6.20
CA VAL A 207 -10.09 -19.40 -6.36
C VAL A 207 -9.24 -19.45 -7.61
N VAL A 208 -9.55 -18.61 -8.59
CA VAL A 208 -8.95 -18.61 -9.94
C VAL A 208 -8.67 -17.18 -10.38
N GLY A 209 -7.88 -17.01 -11.44
CA GLY A 209 -7.53 -15.68 -11.94
C GLY A 209 -7.51 -15.59 -13.46
N VAL A 210 -7.84 -14.41 -13.98
CA VAL A 210 -7.55 -14.02 -15.37
C VAL A 210 -6.39 -13.03 -15.38
N ALA A 211 -5.49 -13.13 -16.35
CA ALA A 211 -4.37 -12.22 -16.56
C ALA A 211 -4.51 -11.54 -17.93
N PRO A 212 -5.25 -10.43 -18.01
CA PRO A 212 -5.48 -9.75 -19.27
C PRO A 212 -4.21 -9.03 -19.78
N GLY A 213 -4.05 -9.02 -21.10
CA GLY A 213 -3.13 -8.16 -21.84
C GLY A 213 -3.66 -6.73 -21.98
N LEU A 214 -3.43 -6.09 -23.13
CA LEU A 214 -4.04 -4.79 -23.43
C LEU A 214 -5.50 -4.90 -23.81
N ILE A 215 -6.35 -4.35 -22.93
CA ILE A 215 -7.81 -4.43 -23.07
C ILE A 215 -8.38 -3.05 -23.32
N LYS A 216 -9.22 -2.91 -24.35
CA LYS A 216 -9.87 -1.65 -24.70
C LYS A 216 -10.91 -1.30 -23.62
N THR A 217 -10.53 -0.48 -22.65
CA THR A 217 -11.37 -0.09 -21.52
C THR A 217 -11.18 1.41 -21.20
N PRO A 218 -12.13 2.04 -20.49
CA PRO A 218 -12.00 3.43 -20.06
C PRO A 218 -10.73 3.74 -19.25
N LEU A 219 -10.15 2.72 -18.59
CA LEU A 219 -8.85 2.79 -17.92
C LEU A 219 -7.73 3.36 -18.82
N TRP A 220 -7.86 3.18 -20.14
CA TRP A 220 -6.92 3.65 -21.15
C TRP A 220 -7.50 4.78 -22.00
N THR A 221 -8.74 4.64 -22.48
CA THR A 221 -9.30 5.56 -23.50
C THR A 221 -9.61 6.96 -22.96
N GLU A 222 -9.70 7.14 -21.65
CA GLU A 222 -10.04 8.42 -21.02
C GLU A 222 -8.87 9.08 -20.28
N HIS A 223 -7.69 8.49 -20.41
CA HIS A 223 -6.45 9.01 -19.90
C HIS A 223 -5.53 9.30 -21.10
N PRO A 224 -5.64 10.49 -21.74
CA PRO A 224 -4.86 10.84 -22.92
C PRO A 224 -3.35 10.67 -22.74
N GLU A 225 -2.86 10.85 -21.52
CA GLU A 225 -1.49 10.57 -21.10
C GLU A 225 -1.12 9.09 -21.21
N LYS A 226 -2.06 8.18 -20.94
CA LYS A 226 -1.88 6.72 -21.06
C LYS A 226 -2.05 6.24 -22.50
N LEU A 227 -2.78 6.95 -23.35
CA LEU A 227 -2.86 6.64 -24.79
C LEU A 227 -1.52 6.82 -25.51
N LYS A 228 -0.65 7.71 -25.03
CA LYS A 228 0.73 7.86 -25.53
C LYS A 228 1.58 6.59 -25.33
N ALA A 229 1.22 5.76 -24.34
CA ALA A 229 1.82 4.45 -24.10
C ALA A 229 1.41 3.38 -25.12
N PHE A 230 0.63 3.71 -26.13
CA PHE A 230 0.19 2.78 -27.17
C PHE A 230 0.46 3.27 -28.60
N GLY A 231 1.38 4.21 -28.78
CA GLY A 231 1.79 4.66 -30.11
C GLY A 231 0.62 5.23 -30.94
N LYS A 232 0.67 5.05 -32.27
CA LYS A 232 -0.43 5.43 -33.19
C LYS A 232 -1.47 4.31 -33.36
N HIS A 233 -1.67 3.43 -32.37
CA HIS A 233 -2.73 2.44 -32.46
C HIS A 233 -4.07 3.16 -32.28
N SER A 234 -4.87 3.20 -33.35
CA SER A 234 -6.22 3.75 -33.30
C SER A 234 -7.12 2.83 -32.46
N GLU A 235 -8.26 3.35 -32.00
CA GLU A 235 -9.30 2.55 -31.32
C GLU A 235 -9.81 1.35 -32.14
N THR A 236 -9.44 1.26 -33.41
CA THR A 236 -9.84 0.25 -34.39
C THR A 236 -8.73 -0.78 -34.67
N ASP A 237 -7.64 -0.76 -33.90
CA ASP A 237 -6.54 -1.69 -34.12
C ASP A 237 -6.96 -3.14 -33.76
N PRO A 238 -6.80 -4.12 -34.68
CA PRO A 238 -7.12 -5.53 -34.43
C PRO A 238 -6.31 -6.19 -33.29
N GLU A 239 -5.34 -5.50 -32.71
CA GLU A 239 -4.53 -5.99 -31.58
C GLU A 239 -5.16 -5.81 -30.19
N TRP A 240 -6.30 -5.10 -30.07
CA TRP A 240 -6.99 -5.00 -28.77
C TRP A 240 -7.81 -6.24 -28.45
N VAL A 241 -7.63 -6.78 -27.25
CA VAL A 241 -8.59 -7.73 -26.69
C VAL A 241 -9.80 -6.95 -26.17
N THR A 242 -11.00 -7.41 -26.47
CA THR A 242 -12.22 -6.76 -25.98
C THR A 242 -12.51 -7.15 -24.53
N PRO A 243 -13.13 -6.25 -23.74
CA PRO A 243 -13.63 -6.60 -22.41
C PRO A 243 -14.52 -7.85 -22.39
N GLU A 244 -15.31 -8.07 -23.44
CA GLU A 244 -16.19 -9.23 -23.61
C GLU A 244 -15.40 -10.52 -23.75
N ALA A 245 -14.30 -10.52 -24.51
CA ALA A 245 -13.44 -11.69 -24.63
C ALA A 245 -12.81 -12.08 -23.29
N VAL A 246 -12.42 -11.09 -22.47
CA VAL A 246 -11.93 -11.34 -21.10
C VAL A 246 -13.05 -11.91 -20.23
N ALA A 247 -14.26 -11.38 -20.33
CA ALA A 247 -15.43 -11.87 -19.59
C ALA A 247 -15.77 -13.33 -19.91
N GLU A 248 -15.65 -13.76 -21.17
CA GLU A 248 -15.83 -15.16 -21.57
C GLU A 248 -14.79 -16.07 -20.90
N VAL A 249 -13.53 -15.66 -20.85
CA VAL A 249 -12.48 -16.42 -20.13
C VAL A 249 -12.74 -16.46 -18.62
N MET A 250 -13.22 -15.36 -18.04
CA MET A 250 -13.63 -15.33 -16.64
C MET A 250 -14.80 -16.28 -16.37
N LEU A 251 -15.78 -16.36 -17.27
CA LEU A 251 -16.89 -17.32 -17.16
C LEU A 251 -16.40 -18.76 -17.30
N GLU A 252 -15.49 -19.02 -18.25
CA GLU A 252 -14.86 -20.33 -18.43
C GLU A 252 -14.14 -20.83 -17.16
N LEU A 253 -13.41 -19.95 -16.47
CA LEU A 253 -12.78 -20.25 -15.18
C LEU A 253 -13.80 -20.67 -14.09
N VAL A 254 -15.03 -20.16 -14.17
CA VAL A 254 -16.13 -20.51 -13.24
C VAL A 254 -16.79 -21.83 -13.63
N GLU A 255 -17.11 -22.01 -14.92
CA GLU A 255 -18.00 -23.08 -15.38
C GLU A 255 -17.29 -24.36 -15.81
N LYS A 256 -16.01 -24.33 -16.21
CA LYS A 256 -15.31 -25.53 -16.69
C LYS A 256 -14.58 -26.27 -15.58
N GLU A 257 -14.61 -27.60 -15.63
CA GLU A 257 -13.95 -28.44 -14.62
C GLU A 257 -12.43 -28.47 -14.75
N GLU A 258 -11.91 -28.25 -15.96
CA GLU A 258 -10.47 -28.26 -16.28
C GLU A 258 -9.67 -27.17 -15.55
N HIS A 259 -10.33 -26.06 -15.20
CA HIS A 259 -9.73 -24.93 -14.49
C HIS A 259 -9.95 -25.07 -12.99
N VAL A 260 -9.03 -25.74 -12.30
CA VAL A 260 -9.08 -25.94 -10.85
C VAL A 260 -8.54 -24.73 -10.08
N GLY A 261 -8.76 -24.69 -8.77
CA GLY A 261 -8.24 -23.66 -7.87
C GLY A 261 -6.74 -23.43 -8.07
N GLY A 262 -6.34 -22.16 -8.04
CA GLY A 262 -4.99 -21.70 -8.35
C GLY A 262 -4.70 -21.48 -9.83
N THR A 263 -5.62 -21.86 -10.74
CA THR A 263 -5.45 -21.62 -12.18
C THR A 263 -5.50 -20.14 -12.49
N ILE A 264 -4.55 -19.69 -13.32
CA ILE A 264 -4.52 -18.35 -13.90
C ILE A 264 -4.48 -18.49 -15.42
N LEU A 265 -5.47 -17.91 -16.11
CA LEU A 265 -5.50 -17.86 -17.57
C LEU A 265 -5.10 -16.49 -18.07
N GLU A 266 -4.05 -16.42 -18.87
CA GLU A 266 -3.70 -15.24 -19.65
C GLU A 266 -4.62 -15.12 -20.86
N ILE A 267 -5.12 -13.92 -21.11
CA ILE A 267 -5.82 -13.59 -22.35
C ILE A 267 -5.15 -12.39 -23.03
N ALA A 268 -4.52 -12.68 -24.16
CA ALA A 268 -3.89 -11.74 -25.07
C ALA A 268 -4.36 -12.08 -26.50
N ARG A 269 -3.47 -12.39 -27.44
CA ARG A 269 -3.87 -12.90 -28.77
C ARG A 269 -4.49 -14.30 -28.75
N GLY A 270 -4.31 -15.01 -27.65
CA GLY A 270 -4.92 -16.29 -27.37
C GLY A 270 -5.08 -16.47 -25.87
N VAL A 271 -5.66 -17.60 -25.49
CA VAL A 271 -5.81 -18.00 -24.09
C VAL A 271 -4.78 -19.06 -23.78
N ARG A 272 -4.00 -18.85 -22.71
CA ARG A 272 -3.07 -19.86 -22.19
C ARG A 272 -3.09 -19.88 -20.68
N LYS A 273 -2.70 -21.02 -20.11
CA LYS A 273 -2.43 -21.10 -18.67
C LYS A 273 -1.09 -20.45 -18.36
N VAL A 274 -1.03 -19.68 -17.27
CA VAL A 274 0.21 -19.13 -16.73
C VAL A 274 0.81 -20.14 -15.76
N GLU A 275 1.92 -20.75 -16.15
CA GLU A 275 2.57 -21.81 -15.38
C GLU A 275 3.23 -21.27 -14.11
N VAL A 276 3.31 -22.13 -13.09
CA VAL A 276 3.94 -21.78 -11.81
C VAL A 276 5.46 -21.80 -11.93
N PHE A 277 5.98 -22.79 -12.65
CA PHE A 277 7.41 -23.03 -12.83
C PHE A 277 7.73 -23.09 -14.32
N GLY A 278 8.81 -22.45 -14.73
CA GLY A 278 9.24 -22.44 -16.13
C GLY A 278 8.23 -21.80 -17.08
N ASP A 279 7.38 -20.88 -16.61
CA ASP A 279 6.48 -20.13 -17.49
C ASP A 279 7.32 -19.35 -18.51
N PRO A 280 7.00 -19.43 -19.81
CA PRO A 280 7.76 -18.74 -20.85
C PRO A 280 7.57 -17.21 -20.82
N GLY A 281 6.70 -16.70 -19.95
CA GLY A 281 6.26 -15.32 -19.93
C GLY A 281 5.09 -15.07 -20.90
N PRO A 282 4.50 -13.87 -20.86
CA PRO A 282 3.35 -13.52 -21.68
C PRO A 282 3.66 -13.60 -23.16
N VAL A 283 2.68 -13.98 -23.96
CA VAL A 283 2.84 -14.00 -25.42
C VAL A 283 2.83 -12.55 -25.93
N LEU A 284 4.01 -11.99 -26.14
CA LEU A 284 4.24 -10.57 -26.43
C LEU A 284 3.87 -10.12 -27.86
N SER A 285 3.36 -11.00 -28.73
CA SER A 285 2.95 -10.57 -30.07
C SER A 285 1.63 -9.77 -29.98
N GLY A 286 1.70 -8.48 -30.34
CA GLY A 286 0.57 -7.58 -30.59
C GLY A 286 -0.15 -6.98 -29.38
N ASN A 287 -0.25 -7.65 -28.23
CA ASN A 287 -1.18 -7.23 -27.17
C ASN A 287 -0.48 -6.76 -25.88
N PHE A 288 0.74 -6.24 -26.04
CA PHE A 288 1.53 -5.61 -24.98
C PHE A 288 1.80 -4.14 -25.34
N VAL A 289 2.15 -3.32 -24.33
CA VAL A 289 2.59 -1.94 -24.55
C VAL A 289 3.69 -1.98 -25.63
N PRO A 290 3.50 -1.38 -26.82
CA PRO A 290 4.47 -1.49 -27.90
C PRO A 290 5.84 -1.01 -27.43
N ALA A 291 6.93 -1.61 -27.91
CA ALA A 291 8.29 -1.27 -27.47
C ALA A 291 8.60 0.25 -27.59
N SER A 292 8.08 0.89 -28.65
CA SER A 292 8.18 2.33 -28.88
C SER A 292 7.46 3.18 -27.82
N SER A 293 6.43 2.63 -27.22
CA SER A 293 5.58 3.31 -26.25
C SER A 293 5.97 2.99 -24.81
N SER A 294 6.55 1.82 -24.58
CA SER A 294 7.34 1.60 -23.36
C SER A 294 8.56 2.51 -23.33
N ALA A 295 9.18 2.82 -24.47
CA ALA A 295 10.30 3.76 -24.53
C ALA A 295 9.87 5.19 -24.20
N SER A 296 8.73 5.68 -24.72
CA SER A 296 8.21 7.02 -24.39
C SER A 296 7.82 7.15 -22.91
N LEU A 297 7.18 6.13 -22.32
CA LEU A 297 6.89 6.12 -20.90
C LEU A 297 8.15 6.10 -20.03
N VAL A 298 9.17 5.36 -20.45
CA VAL A 298 10.48 5.34 -19.78
C VAL A 298 11.14 6.72 -19.87
N GLU A 299 11.12 7.36 -21.04
CA GLU A 299 11.62 8.72 -21.24
C GLU A 299 10.89 9.74 -20.36
N ASP A 300 9.55 9.66 -20.25
CA ASP A 300 8.75 10.54 -19.40
C ASP A 300 9.15 10.41 -17.92
N VAL A 301 9.41 9.19 -17.44
CA VAL A 301 9.93 8.96 -16.07
C VAL A 301 11.32 9.58 -15.91
N TRP A 302 12.25 9.35 -16.84
CA TRP A 302 13.59 9.93 -16.76
C TRP A 302 13.57 11.45 -16.82
N LYS A 303 12.68 12.03 -17.62
CA LYS A 303 12.46 13.48 -17.69
C LYS A 303 11.96 14.01 -16.34
N SER A 304 10.95 13.37 -15.74
CA SER A 304 10.45 13.74 -14.42
C SER A 304 11.56 13.71 -13.36
N LEU A 305 12.36 12.64 -13.31
CA LEU A 305 13.48 12.52 -12.37
C LEU A 305 14.55 13.60 -12.59
N THR A 306 14.82 13.95 -13.84
CA THR A 306 15.76 15.03 -14.19
C THR A 306 15.25 16.40 -13.74
N GLU A 307 13.95 16.67 -13.92
CA GLU A 307 13.32 17.91 -13.47
C GLU A 307 13.36 18.05 -11.94
N GLN A 308 13.07 16.96 -11.20
CA GLN A 308 13.17 16.93 -9.73
C GLN A 308 14.60 17.25 -9.25
N THR A 309 15.60 16.64 -9.86
CA THR A 309 17.02 16.89 -9.54
C THR A 309 17.41 18.36 -9.76
N ASN A 310 16.86 18.99 -10.80
CA ASN A 310 17.15 20.39 -11.12
C ASN A 310 16.43 21.38 -10.20
N VAL A 311 15.25 21.02 -9.66
CA VAL A 311 14.56 21.81 -8.64
C VAL A 311 15.36 21.85 -7.35
N GLU A 312 15.88 20.71 -6.89
CA GLU A 312 16.73 20.65 -5.69
C GLU A 312 17.99 21.50 -5.84
N LYS A 313 18.67 21.45 -7.00
CA LYS A 313 19.83 22.31 -7.29
C LYS A 313 19.48 23.80 -7.24
N LYS A 314 18.33 24.21 -7.79
CA LYS A 314 17.88 25.61 -7.74
C LYS A 314 17.51 26.07 -6.34
N THR A 315 16.96 25.18 -5.51
CA THR A 315 16.69 25.47 -4.09
C THR A 315 18.00 25.63 -3.32
N GLN A 316 18.98 24.76 -3.55
CA GLN A 316 20.33 24.84 -2.95
C GLN A 316 21.12 26.08 -3.43
N GLU A 317 21.04 26.45 -4.71
CA GLU A 317 21.68 27.67 -5.24
C GLU A 317 21.03 28.97 -4.70
N LYS A 318 19.71 28.95 -4.45
CA LYS A 318 19.01 30.05 -3.77
C LYS A 318 19.37 30.13 -2.29
N GLU A 319 19.54 29.00 -1.61
CA GLU A 319 20.04 28.94 -0.23
C GLU A 319 21.52 29.39 -0.12
N GLY A 320 22.31 29.25 -1.19
CA GLY A 320 23.68 29.76 -1.26
C GLY A 320 23.83 31.27 -1.44
N SER A 321 22.76 32.03 -1.69
CA SER A 321 22.80 33.47 -1.99
C SER A 321 21.94 34.35 -1.07
N GLY A 322 21.32 33.79 -0.02
CA GLY A 322 20.46 34.51 0.91
C GLY A 322 20.92 34.36 2.36
N GLN A 323 21.02 35.48 3.07
CA GLN A 323 21.20 35.54 4.53
C GLN A 323 20.15 34.65 5.23
N TYR A 324 20.61 33.66 6.00
CA TYR A 324 19.78 32.61 6.58
C TYR A 324 18.70 33.11 7.55
N HIS A 325 17.46 32.72 7.30
CA HIS A 325 16.46 32.43 8.34
C HIS A 325 15.85 31.07 8.04
N MET A 326 16.51 30.03 8.56
CA MET A 326 16.08 28.64 8.45
C MET A 326 15.28 28.30 9.71
N THR A 327 14.00 27.97 9.57
CA THR A 327 13.19 27.39 10.65
C THR A 327 12.99 25.92 10.30
N VAL A 328 13.83 25.04 10.83
CA VAL A 328 13.70 23.59 10.65
C VAL A 328 13.11 23.01 11.93
N PRO A 329 11.97 22.29 11.89
CA PRO A 329 11.57 21.47 13.03
C PRO A 329 12.32 20.14 12.94
N GLU A 330 13.55 20.07 13.47
CA GLU A 330 14.25 18.80 13.62
C GLU A 330 13.72 18.04 14.84
N VAL A 331 13.17 16.86 14.61
CA VAL A 331 12.97 15.84 15.65
C VAL A 331 14.27 15.04 15.73
N ILE A 332 15.04 15.25 16.79
CA ILE A 332 16.29 14.51 17.07
C ILE A 332 15.96 13.40 18.05
N VAL A 333 16.17 12.14 17.65
CA VAL A 333 16.03 10.96 18.50
C VAL A 333 17.39 10.66 19.14
N LEU A 334 17.46 10.70 20.47
CA LEU A 334 18.64 10.30 21.24
C LEU A 334 18.43 8.85 21.70
N ASP A 335 19.30 7.94 21.27
CA ASP A 335 19.33 6.56 21.73
C ASP A 335 20.35 6.46 22.88
N THR A 336 19.91 6.06 24.06
CA THR A 336 20.79 5.90 25.24
C THR A 336 20.54 4.54 25.86
N GLU A 337 21.54 3.66 25.81
CA GLU A 337 21.43 2.29 26.33
C GLU A 337 21.43 2.19 27.87
N ASP A 338 21.64 3.30 28.61
CA ASP A 338 21.69 3.26 30.07
C ASP A 338 21.01 4.48 30.70
N ALA A 339 19.68 4.45 30.76
CA ALA A 339 18.86 5.53 31.31
C ALA A 339 18.64 5.36 32.82
N SER A 340 19.66 5.65 33.63
CA SER A 340 19.39 6.08 35.01
C SER A 340 18.86 7.51 34.98
N THR A 341 17.74 7.74 35.65
CA THR A 341 16.88 8.94 35.56
C THR A 341 17.58 10.26 35.96
N VAL A 342 18.83 10.19 36.42
CA VAL A 342 19.62 11.28 36.99
C VAL A 342 20.37 12.09 35.93
N HIS A 343 20.62 11.55 34.74
CA HIS A 343 21.47 12.22 33.74
C HIS A 343 20.72 13.00 32.64
N VAL A 344 19.42 12.75 32.45
CA VAL A 344 18.59 13.41 31.43
C VAL A 344 18.57 14.95 31.56
N PRO A 345 18.50 15.55 32.77
CA PRO A 345 18.53 17.01 32.91
C PRO A 345 19.88 17.63 32.51
N VAL A 346 20.98 16.90 32.72
CA VAL A 346 22.35 17.35 32.43
C VAL A 346 22.58 17.37 30.92
N TYR A 347 22.15 16.33 30.19
CA TYR A 347 22.23 16.29 28.74
C TYR A 347 21.32 17.34 28.08
N LEU A 348 20.12 17.55 28.63
CA LEU A 348 19.20 18.59 28.14
C LEU A 348 19.76 20.01 28.36
N ALA A 349 20.41 20.27 29.50
CA ALA A 349 21.03 21.56 29.79
C ALA A 349 22.27 21.82 28.92
N LEU A 350 23.10 20.81 28.68
CA LEU A 350 24.23 20.88 27.74
C LEU A 350 23.74 21.15 26.31
N PHE A 351 22.70 20.43 25.88
CA PHE A 351 22.11 20.58 24.55
C PHE A 351 21.48 21.95 24.33
N LEU A 352 20.68 22.44 25.29
CA LEU A 352 20.08 23.78 25.23
C LEU A 352 21.13 24.90 25.32
N GLY A 353 22.22 24.69 26.07
CA GLY A 353 23.36 25.60 26.12
C GLY A 353 24.04 25.74 24.76
N ILE A 354 24.34 24.60 24.11
CA ILE A 354 24.93 24.56 22.77
C ILE A 354 24.00 25.23 21.74
N LEU A 355 22.71 24.93 21.76
CA LEU A 355 21.74 25.53 20.83
C LEU A 355 21.60 27.05 21.01
N ASN A 356 21.58 27.53 22.26
CA ASN A 356 21.47 28.97 22.52
C ASN A 356 22.74 29.74 22.13
N GLU A 357 23.90 29.09 22.21
CA GLU A 357 25.21 29.66 21.84
C GLU A 357 25.44 29.65 20.31
N ILE A 358 24.93 28.64 19.59
CA ILE A 358 25.02 28.55 18.11
C ILE A 358 24.00 29.48 17.43
N TYR A 359 22.75 29.50 17.91
CA TYR A 359 21.65 30.10 17.14
C TYR A 359 21.13 31.44 17.68
N GLY A 360 21.57 31.86 18.88
CA GLY A 360 21.15 33.13 19.47
C GLY A 360 19.65 33.16 19.76
N THR A 361 19.26 32.87 21.01
CA THR A 361 17.88 32.83 21.52
C THR A 361 16.95 31.85 20.80
N CYS A 362 16.86 30.63 21.31
CA CYS A 362 15.76 29.73 20.98
C CYS A 362 14.55 30.05 21.87
N GLN A 363 13.49 30.63 21.32
CA GLN A 363 12.17 30.63 21.96
C GLN A 363 11.34 29.48 21.39
N ASN A 364 10.68 28.72 22.29
CA ASN A 364 9.77 27.60 22.00
C ASN A 364 10.41 26.36 21.36
N VAL A 365 11.35 25.72 22.06
CA VAL A 365 11.81 24.37 21.72
C VAL A 365 10.96 23.34 22.46
N SER A 366 10.27 22.47 21.72
CA SER A 366 9.55 21.32 22.26
C SER A 366 10.39 20.06 22.10
N VAL A 367 10.99 19.57 23.20
CA VAL A 367 11.76 18.32 23.20
C VAL A 367 10.87 17.16 23.63
N ARG A 368 10.80 16.09 22.82
CA ARG A 368 10.20 14.80 23.22
C ARG A 368 11.31 13.78 23.37
N ILE A 369 11.39 13.15 24.54
CA ILE A 369 12.36 12.10 24.84
C ILE A 369 11.60 10.79 24.93
N TYR A 370 12.07 9.77 24.22
CA TYR A 370 11.56 8.40 24.31
C TYR A 370 12.63 7.55 25.00
N SER A 371 12.22 6.69 25.94
CA SER A 371 13.11 5.73 26.58
C SER A 371 12.66 4.33 26.20
N THR A 372 13.56 3.54 25.62
CA THR A 372 13.35 2.12 25.32
C THR A 372 14.01 1.28 26.39
N GLY A 373 13.40 1.24 27.57
CA GLY A 373 13.66 0.21 28.58
C GLY A 373 12.72 -0.98 28.38
N ALA A 374 13.24 -2.19 28.54
CA ALA A 374 12.44 -3.41 28.49
C ALA A 374 11.31 -3.39 29.55
N GLY A 375 10.08 -3.14 29.10
CA GLY A 375 8.87 -3.18 29.93
C GLY A 375 8.13 -1.84 30.02
N PHE A 376 7.04 -1.73 29.26
CA PHE A 376 6.01 -0.69 29.24
C PHE A 376 6.03 0.38 30.37
N CYS A 377 6.30 1.64 30.00
CA CYS A 377 5.61 2.85 30.50
C CYS A 377 6.01 4.08 29.67
N THR A 378 5.05 4.70 28.98
CA THR A 378 5.21 6.03 28.36
C THR A 378 4.96 7.11 29.42
N VAL A 379 5.99 7.88 29.78
CA VAL A 379 5.82 9.12 30.54
C VAL A 379 5.96 10.31 29.58
N GLU A 380 4.86 10.99 29.31
CA GLU A 380 4.86 12.26 28.58
C GLU A 380 5.20 13.38 29.57
N SER A 381 6.28 14.13 29.34
CA SER A 381 6.58 15.36 30.09
C SER A 381 6.91 16.48 29.12
N ARG A 382 6.14 17.58 29.19
CA ARG A 382 6.40 18.83 28.46
C ARG A 382 7.15 19.79 29.37
N TYR A 383 8.30 20.29 28.91
CA TYR A 383 9.03 21.36 29.58
C TYR A 383 8.91 22.66 28.76
N ILE A 384 8.61 23.77 29.43
CA ILE A 384 8.63 25.13 28.85
C ILE A 384 9.76 25.89 29.54
N VAL A 385 10.80 26.26 28.81
CA VAL A 385 11.92 27.06 29.33
C VAL A 385 11.70 28.53 28.94
N LEU A 386 11.64 29.41 29.95
CA LEU A 386 11.63 30.87 29.78
C LEU A 386 12.95 31.42 30.31
N GLY A 387 13.77 32.02 29.44
CA GLY A 387 15.09 32.57 29.83
C GLY A 387 15.48 33.81 29.02
N SER A 388 15.89 34.86 29.73
CA SER A 388 16.26 36.19 29.23
C SER A 388 17.73 36.32 28.79
N CYS A 389 17.96 37.29 27.90
CA CYS A 389 19.10 37.48 27.01
C CYS A 389 20.43 37.92 27.68
N VAL A 390 21.56 37.34 27.24
CA VAL A 390 22.90 37.95 27.38
C VAL A 390 23.64 37.79 26.05
N LYS A 391 24.00 38.91 25.42
CA LYS A 391 24.81 38.96 24.20
C LYS A 391 26.30 38.94 24.55
N THR A 392 27.03 37.96 24.06
CA THR A 392 28.49 38.04 23.95
C THR A 392 28.95 37.47 22.61
N SER A 393 29.72 38.27 21.86
CA SER A 393 30.38 37.88 20.61
C SER A 393 31.77 37.34 20.93
N LEU A 394 32.12 36.13 20.45
CA LEU A 394 33.46 35.57 20.63
C LEU A 394 33.95 34.80 19.38
N HIS A 395 35.23 35.00 19.06
CA HIS A 395 35.99 34.37 17.97
C HIS A 395 36.82 33.17 18.50
N SER A 396 36.85 32.08 17.72
CA SER A 396 37.74 30.90 17.79
C SER A 396 37.48 29.82 18.87
N GLY A 397 37.58 28.55 18.45
CA GLY A 397 37.10 27.34 19.14
C GLY A 397 37.89 26.85 20.36
N GLN A 398 38.96 27.51 20.80
CA GLN A 398 39.70 27.10 22.01
C GLN A 398 39.11 27.65 23.33
N GLN A 399 38.07 28.50 23.28
CA GLN A 399 37.43 29.03 24.50
C GLN A 399 36.19 28.26 24.98
N LEU A 400 35.60 27.40 24.14
CA LEU A 400 34.41 26.60 24.47
C LEU A 400 34.68 25.66 25.65
N THR A 401 35.86 25.01 25.66
CA THR A 401 36.28 24.09 26.73
C THR A 401 36.46 24.82 28.08
N ARG A 402 36.88 26.10 28.07
CA ARG A 402 37.04 26.91 29.29
C ARG A 402 35.70 27.47 29.80
N ALA A 403 34.76 27.77 28.91
CA ALA A 403 33.41 28.20 29.28
C ALA A 403 32.62 27.06 29.92
N VAL A 404 32.68 25.85 29.32
CA VAL A 404 32.09 24.62 29.88
C VAL A 404 32.70 24.27 31.24
N ALA A 405 34.02 24.37 31.40
CA ALA A 405 34.69 24.11 32.68
C ALA A 405 34.31 25.13 33.79
N LYS A 406 34.15 26.42 33.44
CA LYS A 406 33.67 27.45 34.39
C LYS A 406 32.20 27.27 34.76
N PHE A 407 31.37 26.81 33.83
CA PHE A 407 29.95 26.54 34.07
C PHE A 407 29.75 25.32 34.99
N LEU A 408 30.56 24.27 34.81
CA LEU A 408 30.57 23.10 35.71
C LEU A 408 31.10 23.42 37.12
N ALA A 409 32.05 24.36 37.26
CA ALA A 409 32.57 24.80 38.55
C ALA A 409 31.60 25.67 39.37
N ALA A 410 30.55 26.24 38.74
CA ALA A 410 29.58 27.11 39.40
C ALA A 410 28.42 26.35 40.08
N PHE A 411 28.24 25.06 39.80
CA PHE A 411 27.28 24.22 40.50
C PHE A 411 27.92 23.61 41.76
N GLY A 412 27.64 24.23 42.91
CA GLY A 412 27.86 23.61 44.22
C GLY A 412 27.00 22.33 44.39
N PRO A 413 27.24 21.51 45.44
CA PRO A 413 26.61 20.20 45.56
C PRO A 413 25.08 20.32 45.57
N VAL A 414 24.44 19.59 44.66
CA VAL A 414 22.98 19.49 44.56
C VAL A 414 22.49 18.65 45.74
N VAL A 415 21.76 19.29 46.66
CA VAL A 415 21.04 18.59 47.74
C VAL A 415 19.72 18.09 47.18
N THR A 416 19.58 16.77 47.05
CA THR A 416 18.27 16.14 46.84
C THR A 416 17.60 15.90 48.20
N ARG A 417 16.30 16.17 48.28
CA ARG A 417 15.48 15.82 49.46
C ARG A 417 14.47 14.77 49.05
N GLU A 418 14.80 13.51 49.27
CA GLU A 418 13.81 12.43 49.32
C GLU A 418 13.41 12.15 50.77
N GLY A 419 12.18 11.65 50.94
CA GLY A 419 11.64 11.29 52.24
C GLY A 419 12.49 10.21 52.92
N ARG A 420 13.04 10.57 54.08
CA ARG A 420 13.68 9.73 55.12
C ARG A 420 15.00 9.05 54.73
N GLY A 421 16.12 9.70 55.08
CA GLY A 421 17.40 9.06 55.39
C GLY A 421 18.61 9.76 54.75
N VAL A 422 19.55 10.23 55.57
CA VAL A 422 20.80 10.90 55.15
C VAL A 422 21.95 9.89 55.11
N VAL A 423 22.65 9.74 53.98
CA VAL A 423 24.09 9.35 53.83
C VAL A 423 24.45 9.66 52.36
N GLY A 424 25.57 10.23 51.91
CA GLY A 424 26.83 10.75 52.44
C GLY A 424 27.60 11.34 51.23
N THR A 425 28.61 12.16 51.47
CA THR A 425 29.41 12.87 50.45
C THR A 425 30.63 12.07 49.98
N SER A 426 30.89 11.99 48.66
CA SER A 426 32.24 11.72 48.10
C SER A 426 32.31 12.25 46.66
N GLN A 427 32.98 13.37 46.42
CA GLN A 427 34.39 13.52 46.00
C GLN A 427 34.78 12.84 44.67
N SER A 428 35.07 13.72 43.68
CA SER A 428 36.07 13.63 42.61
C SER A 428 36.15 12.37 41.75
N ALA A 429 35.86 12.54 40.45
CA ALA A 429 36.45 11.72 39.39
C ALA A 429 37.10 12.65 38.36
N LEU A 430 38.43 12.62 38.34
CA LEU A 430 39.31 13.16 37.31
C LEU A 430 39.05 12.44 35.99
N VAL A 431 39.02 13.19 34.89
CA VAL A 431 39.06 12.66 33.52
C VAL A 431 40.52 12.59 33.11
N GLU A 432 41.09 11.38 33.07
CA GLU A 432 42.28 11.10 32.28
C GLU A 432 41.85 10.49 30.96
N MET A 433 42.29 11.11 29.86
CA MET A 433 42.28 10.53 28.53
C MET A 433 43.65 9.88 28.31
N GLU A 434 43.68 8.59 28.02
CA GLU A 434 44.82 7.97 27.36
C GLU A 434 44.34 7.18 26.14
N GLY A 435 45.12 7.33 25.06
CA GLY A 435 44.88 6.68 23.78
C GLY A 435 45.43 5.26 23.76
N GLY A 436 45.02 4.51 22.72
CA GLY A 436 45.79 3.36 22.28
C GLY A 436 44.99 2.10 22.03
N GLU A 437 45.10 1.65 20.78
CA GLU A 437 44.99 0.27 20.29
C GLU A 437 43.62 -0.39 20.13
N ARG A 438 43.39 -0.86 18.89
CA ARG A 438 42.35 -1.83 18.54
C ARG A 438 42.71 -3.19 19.13
N PRO A 439 41.68 -4.02 19.38
CA PRO A 439 41.74 -5.37 18.87
C PRO A 439 40.48 -5.78 18.09
N SER A 440 40.72 -6.59 17.06
CA SER A 440 39.76 -7.45 16.36
C SER A 440 39.20 -8.54 17.28
N CYS A 441 37.94 -8.93 17.09
CA CYS A 441 37.46 -10.28 17.36
C CYS A 441 36.18 -10.61 16.56
N ASP A 442 36.28 -11.65 15.74
CA ASP A 442 35.18 -12.48 15.23
C ASP A 442 34.34 -13.08 16.37
N PHE A 443 33.06 -13.40 16.13
CA PHE A 443 32.28 -14.54 16.67
C PHE A 443 30.86 -14.39 16.08
N LEU A 444 30.47 -15.19 15.07
CA LEU A 444 29.92 -16.56 15.09
C LEU A 444 28.39 -16.60 15.06
N ALA A 445 27.91 -17.30 14.03
CA ALA A 445 26.54 -17.73 13.85
C ALA A 445 26.17 -18.84 14.84
N GLN A 446 24.96 -18.77 15.42
CA GLN A 446 23.97 -19.85 15.57
C GLN A 446 22.88 -19.43 16.56
N GLY A 447 21.64 -19.76 16.21
CA GLY A 447 20.42 -19.55 16.98
C GLY A 447 19.20 -19.68 16.09
#